data_AF-A0A8C5JFY6-F1
#
_entry.id   AF-A0A8C5JFY6-F1
#
_cell.length_a   1.000
_cell.length_b   1.000
_cell.length_c   1.000
_cell.angle_alpha   90.00
_cell.angle_beta   90.00
_cell.angle_gamma   90.00
#
_symmetry.space_group_name_H-M   'P 1'
#
loop_
_entity.id
_entity.type
_entity.pdbx_description
1 polymer ?
#
loop_
_entity_poly.entity_id
_entity_poly.type
_entity_poly.pdbx_seq_one_letter_code
_entity_poly.pdbx_strand_id
1 'polypeptide(L)'
;ISEADGQITKLTKNYRSHSALLALPSKLFYHKELEVCADTSVVTSFLNWEKLPRKGFPLIFHGIRGSETREGRSPSWFNPAEAVQVMTYCCQLARSEYSAVPVTDIGVIAPYRKQV
;
A
#
# COMPACT_ATOMS: atom_id res chain seq x y z
N ILE A 1 -6.91 35.90 32.46
CA ILE A 1 -5.90 34.81 32.37
C ILE A 1 -6.04 34.25 30.97
N SER A 2 -5.06 34.52 30.12
CA SER A 2 -5.04 34.19 28.69
C SER A 2 -4.71 32.72 28.50
N GLU A 3 -5.70 31.90 28.16
CA GLU A 3 -5.46 30.55 27.67
C GLU A 3 -5.02 30.66 26.21
N ALA A 4 -3.72 30.44 25.98
CA ALA A 4 -3.23 30.07 24.66
C ALA A 4 -3.71 28.64 24.39
N ASP A 5 -4.93 28.52 23.87
CA ASP A 5 -5.46 27.27 23.37
C ASP A 5 -4.58 26.84 22.18
N GLY A 6 -3.88 25.71 22.32
CA GLY A 6 -2.86 25.29 21.36
C GLY A 6 -3.48 25.05 19.98
N GLN A 7 -3.26 25.96 19.04
CA GLN A 7 -3.84 25.86 17.70
C GLN A 7 -3.21 24.68 16.94
N ILE A 8 -4.00 23.65 16.67
CA ILE A 8 -3.57 22.50 15.85
C ILE A 8 -3.77 22.86 14.38
N THR A 9 -2.68 22.84 13.61
CA THR A 9 -2.73 23.02 12.16
C THR A 9 -2.84 21.66 11.47
N LYS A 10 -3.91 21.44 10.70
CA LYS A 10 -4.10 20.25 9.87
C LYS A 10 -3.59 20.50 8.46
N LEU A 11 -2.67 19.66 8.00
CA LEU A 11 -2.22 19.65 6.61
C LEU A 11 -3.14 18.73 5.79
N THR A 12 -3.76 19.29 4.74
CA THR A 12 -4.74 18.56 3.91
C THR A 12 -4.16 18.01 2.60
N LYS A 13 -3.05 18.58 2.12
CA LYS A 13 -2.48 18.23 0.81
C LYS A 13 -1.66 16.95 0.88
N ASN A 14 -2.10 15.92 0.15
CA ASN A 14 -1.40 14.64 0.03
C ASN A 14 -0.61 14.58 -1.28
N TYR A 15 0.72 14.52 -1.17
CA TYR A 15 1.63 14.48 -2.32
C TYR A 15 2.11 13.06 -2.68
N ARG A 16 1.51 12.02 -2.07
CA ARG A 16 2.00 10.64 -2.18
C ARG A 16 1.09 9.73 -3.00
N SER A 17 -0.22 9.81 -2.80
CA SER A 17 -1.13 8.74 -3.18
C SER A 17 -2.01 9.10 -4.38
N HIS A 18 -2.25 8.10 -5.25
CA HIS A 18 -3.31 8.17 -6.26
C HIS A 18 -4.67 8.41 -5.60
N SER A 19 -5.58 9.12 -6.27
CA SER A 19 -6.91 9.48 -5.75
C SER A 19 -7.70 8.27 -5.24
N ALA A 20 -7.70 7.17 -5.99
CA ALA A 20 -8.33 5.90 -5.63
C ALA A 20 -7.84 5.32 -4.29
N LEU A 21 -6.55 5.47 -3.98
CA LEU A 21 -5.95 4.98 -2.73
C LEU A 21 -6.21 5.95 -1.56
N LEU A 22 -6.29 7.25 -1.83
CA LEU A 22 -6.50 8.28 -0.82
C LEU A 22 -7.98 8.37 -0.36
N ALA A 23 -8.92 8.07 -1.25
CA ALA A 23 -10.35 8.31 -1.03
C ALA A 23 -10.90 7.65 0.24
N LEU A 24 -10.58 6.37 0.48
CA LEU A 24 -11.08 5.64 1.64
C LEU A 24 -10.46 6.13 2.96
N PRO A 25 -9.12 6.22 3.12
CA PRO A 25 -8.52 6.78 4.32
C PRO A 25 -8.98 8.22 4.61
N SER A 26 -9.08 9.06 3.59
CA SER A 26 -9.57 10.45 3.73
C SER A 26 -10.97 10.47 4.32
N LYS A 27 -11.88 9.63 3.81
CA LYS A 27 -13.26 9.52 4.31
C LYS A 27 -13.33 9.01 5.75
N LEU A 28 -12.56 7.97 6.09
CA LEU A 28 -12.67 7.31 7.38
C LEU A 28 -11.99 8.06 8.52
N PHE A 29 -10.86 8.72 8.24
CA PHE A 29 -9.98 9.24 9.28
C PHE A 29 -9.75 10.76 9.20
N TYR A 30 -10.12 11.41 8.08
CA TYR A 30 -9.82 12.81 7.84
C TYR A 30 -11.03 13.63 7.37
N HIS A 31 -12.26 13.17 7.63
CA HIS A 31 -13.51 13.88 7.27
C HIS A 31 -13.62 14.24 5.76
N LYS A 32 -12.97 13.45 4.89
CA LYS A 32 -12.85 13.70 3.43
C LYS A 32 -12.10 14.99 3.07
N GLU A 33 -11.30 15.53 3.96
CA GLU A 33 -10.60 16.80 3.74
C GLU A 33 -9.24 16.64 3.04
N LEU A 34 -8.71 15.41 2.86
CA LEU A 34 -7.42 15.25 2.18
C LEU A 34 -7.56 15.51 0.66
N GLU A 35 -6.68 16.37 0.15
CA GLU A 35 -6.58 16.75 -1.25
C GLU A 35 -5.50 15.93 -1.97
N VAL A 36 -5.77 15.52 -3.20
CA VAL A 36 -4.79 14.83 -4.04
C VAL A 36 -3.91 15.88 -4.71
N CYS A 37 -2.64 15.91 -4.32
CA CYS A 37 -1.62 16.81 -4.88
C CYS A 37 -0.37 16.05 -5.38
N ALA A 38 -0.45 14.72 -5.46
CA ALA A 38 0.65 13.89 -5.93
C ALA A 38 0.90 14.09 -7.43
N ASP A 39 2.15 13.95 -7.85
CA ASP A 39 2.53 14.01 -9.27
C ASP A 39 1.84 12.88 -10.04
N THR A 40 1.02 13.26 -11.03
CA THR A 40 0.23 12.34 -11.84
C THR A 40 1.11 11.39 -12.64
N SER A 41 2.29 11.82 -13.11
CA SER A 41 3.22 10.97 -13.84
C SER A 41 3.71 9.78 -13.01
N VAL A 42 3.86 9.98 -11.69
CA VAL A 42 4.28 8.95 -10.75
C VAL A 42 3.10 8.06 -10.38
N VAL A 43 2.01 8.65 -9.85
CA VAL A 43 0.92 7.86 -9.25
C VAL A 43 0.03 7.14 -10.27
N THR A 44 0.11 7.53 -11.55
CA THR A 44 -0.66 6.89 -12.64
C THR A 44 0.16 5.91 -13.49
N SER A 45 1.48 5.82 -13.27
CA SER A 45 2.42 5.02 -14.08
C SER A 45 2.02 3.55 -14.24
N PHE A 46 1.37 2.95 -13.23
CA PHE A 46 0.96 1.54 -13.23
C PHE A 46 -0.53 1.31 -13.51
N LEU A 47 -1.33 2.33 -13.88
CA LEU A 47 -2.78 2.16 -14.12
C LEU A 47 -3.11 1.18 -15.25
N ASN A 48 -2.18 0.98 -16.18
CA ASN A 48 -2.33 0.07 -17.31
C ASN A 48 -1.59 -1.26 -17.13
N TRP A 49 -1.00 -1.52 -15.96
CA TRP A 49 -0.26 -2.74 -15.71
C TRP A 49 -1.10 -3.99 -16.00
N GLU A 50 -0.54 -4.94 -16.75
CA GLU A 50 -1.25 -6.12 -17.27
C GLU A 50 -1.89 -6.98 -16.18
N LYS A 51 -1.28 -7.01 -15.00
CA LYS A 51 -1.74 -7.84 -13.87
C LYS A 51 -2.83 -7.20 -13.02
N LEU A 52 -3.22 -5.95 -13.31
CA LEU A 52 -4.35 -5.34 -12.62
C LEU A 52 -5.67 -6.03 -13.01
N PRO A 53 -6.52 -6.41 -12.04
CA PRO A 53 -7.83 -6.99 -12.33
C PRO A 53 -8.78 -5.96 -12.97
N ARG A 54 -8.54 -4.67 -12.72
CA ARG A 54 -9.27 -3.55 -13.33
C ARG A 54 -8.28 -2.45 -13.73
N LYS A 55 -8.23 -2.14 -15.02
CA LYS A 55 -7.43 -1.01 -15.54
C LYS A 55 -7.92 0.31 -14.94
N GLY A 56 -6.99 1.22 -14.68
CA GLY A 56 -7.30 2.52 -14.06
C GLY A 56 -7.54 2.49 -12.55
N PHE A 57 -7.39 1.34 -11.89
CA PHE A 57 -7.52 1.21 -10.44
C PHE A 57 -6.26 0.56 -9.83
N PRO A 58 -5.35 1.33 -9.20
CA PRO A 58 -4.03 0.86 -8.78
C PRO A 58 -4.06 0.10 -7.45
N LEU A 59 -4.98 -0.87 -7.32
CA LEU A 59 -5.12 -1.69 -6.12
C LEU A 59 -5.56 -3.11 -6.51
N ILE A 60 -4.87 -4.10 -5.95
CA ILE A 60 -5.26 -5.50 -6.03
C ILE A 60 -5.57 -5.98 -4.61
N PHE A 61 -6.76 -6.54 -4.43
CA PHE A 61 -7.10 -7.31 -3.24
C PHE A 61 -7.10 -8.80 -3.62
N HIS A 62 -6.03 -9.51 -3.28
CA HIS A 62 -5.87 -10.93 -3.64
C HIS A 62 -6.27 -11.81 -2.45
N GLY A 63 -7.39 -12.52 -2.58
CA GLY A 63 -7.82 -13.50 -1.57
C GLY A 63 -7.02 -14.81 -1.68
N ILE A 64 -6.32 -15.20 -0.62
CA ILE A 64 -5.47 -16.40 -0.60
C ILE A 64 -6.07 -17.42 0.36
N ARG A 65 -6.27 -18.65 -0.11
CA ARG A 65 -6.65 -19.79 0.73
C ARG A 65 -5.38 -20.45 1.28
N GLY A 66 -4.79 -19.82 2.29
CA GLY A 66 -3.63 -20.34 3.02
C GLY A 66 -3.95 -20.62 4.48
N SER A 67 -3.04 -21.30 5.16
CA SER A 67 -3.10 -21.49 6.61
C SER A 67 -1.92 -20.81 7.27
N GLU A 68 -2.18 -20.07 8.34
CA GLU A 68 -1.13 -19.49 9.16
C GLU A 68 -0.40 -20.59 9.95
N THR A 69 0.90 -20.41 10.10
CA THR A 69 1.82 -21.33 10.77
C THR A 69 2.59 -20.56 11.86
N ARG A 70 3.06 -21.30 12.86
CA ARG A 70 3.86 -20.78 13.97
C ARG A 70 5.00 -21.72 14.28
N GLU A 71 6.20 -21.18 14.45
CA GLU A 71 7.37 -21.98 14.83
C GLU A 71 7.40 -22.24 16.34
N GLY A 72 7.13 -23.47 16.75
CA GLY A 72 7.21 -23.90 18.14
C GLY A 72 6.45 -22.97 19.10
N ARG A 73 7.19 -22.32 20.01
CA ARG A 73 6.66 -21.38 21.00
C ARG A 73 6.84 -19.90 20.62
N SER A 74 7.22 -19.60 19.38
CA SER A 74 7.34 -18.22 18.91
C SER A 74 6.00 -17.49 19.06
N PRO A 75 5.97 -16.23 19.54
CA PRO A 75 4.74 -15.44 19.60
C PRO A 75 4.28 -14.91 18.23
N SER A 76 5.07 -15.13 17.16
CA SER A 76 4.80 -14.59 15.83
C SER A 76 4.32 -15.67 14.86
N TRP A 77 3.42 -15.27 13.97
CA TRP A 77 2.85 -16.11 12.91
C TRP A 77 3.42 -15.76 11.53
N PHE A 78 3.25 -16.67 10.59
CA PHE A 78 3.54 -16.46 9.17
C PHE A 78 2.59 -17.31 8.31
N ASN A 79 2.34 -16.88 7.07
CA ASN A 79 1.56 -17.61 6.09
C ASN A 79 2.43 -17.84 4.84
N PRO A 80 2.92 -19.07 4.60
CA PRO A 80 3.75 -19.40 3.44
C PRO A 80 3.06 -19.14 2.09
N ALA A 81 1.75 -19.39 2.00
CA ALA A 81 1.01 -19.19 0.77
C ALA A 81 0.93 -17.70 0.41
N GLU A 82 0.72 -16.83 1.41
CA GLU A 82 0.78 -15.38 1.22
C GLU A 82 2.19 -14.92 0.83
N ALA A 83 3.23 -15.44 1.48
CA ALA A 83 4.62 -15.07 1.19
C ALA A 83 5.01 -15.39 -0.27
N VAL A 84 4.63 -16.58 -0.77
CA VAL A 84 4.87 -16.97 -2.18
C VAL A 84 4.13 -16.04 -3.15
N GLN A 85 2.89 -15.66 -2.84
CA GLN A 85 2.12 -14.75 -3.70
C GLN A 85 2.70 -13.34 -3.70
N VAL A 86 3.16 -12.83 -2.55
CA VAL A 86 3.85 -11.54 -2.45
C VAL A 86 5.13 -11.57 -3.30
N MET A 87 5.96 -12.60 -3.15
CA MET A 87 7.19 -12.77 -3.95
C MET A 87 6.89 -12.82 -5.45
N THR A 88 5.78 -13.46 -5.84
CA THR A 88 5.33 -13.48 -7.24
C THR A 88 5.05 -12.07 -7.76
N TYR A 89 4.36 -11.23 -6.98
CA TYR A 89 4.13 -9.83 -7.37
C TYR A 89 5.42 -9.02 -7.43
N CYS A 90 6.31 -9.15 -6.44
CA CYS A 90 7.62 -8.48 -6.46
C CYS A 90 8.41 -8.84 -7.72
N CYS A 91 8.48 -10.12 -8.07
CA CYS A 91 9.12 -10.58 -9.30
C CYS A 91 8.48 -9.99 -10.57
N GLN A 92 7.14 -9.95 -10.62
CA GLN A 92 6.42 -9.39 -11.77
C GLN A 92 6.65 -7.89 -11.94
N LEU A 93 6.76 -7.13 -10.84
CA LEU A 93 7.06 -5.70 -10.86
C LEU A 93 8.52 -5.43 -11.23
N ALA A 94 9.46 -6.17 -10.65
CA ALA A 94 10.89 -5.97 -10.88
C ALA A 94 11.36 -6.44 -12.27
N ARG A 95 10.69 -7.43 -12.87
CA ARG A 95 11.06 -8.03 -14.17
C ARG A 95 10.11 -7.68 -15.31
N SER A 96 9.23 -6.69 -15.12
CA SER A 96 8.29 -6.30 -16.17
C SER A 96 9.03 -5.74 -17.39
N GLU A 97 8.75 -6.29 -18.57
CA GLU A 97 9.38 -5.85 -19.83
C GLU A 97 8.97 -4.42 -20.24
N TYR A 98 7.85 -3.90 -19.72
CA TYR A 98 7.31 -2.60 -20.08
C TYR A 98 7.59 -1.49 -19.05
N SER A 99 7.78 -1.87 -17.78
CA SER A 99 7.99 -0.91 -16.67
C SER A 99 8.60 -1.64 -15.48
N ALA A 100 9.89 -1.92 -15.55
CA ALA A 100 10.62 -2.54 -14.44
C ALA A 100 10.70 -1.55 -13.27
N VAL A 101 10.08 -1.90 -12.15
CA VAL A 101 10.16 -1.11 -10.91
C VAL A 101 11.51 -1.38 -10.25
N PRO A 102 12.31 -0.35 -9.91
CA PRO A 102 13.50 -0.53 -9.09
C PRO A 102 13.15 -1.25 -7.79
N VAL A 103 13.94 -2.24 -7.39
CA VAL A 103 13.66 -3.02 -6.17
C VAL A 103 13.61 -2.11 -4.92
N THR A 104 14.34 -0.99 -4.93
CA THR A 104 14.31 0.04 -3.88
C THR A 104 12.96 0.73 -3.73
N ASP A 105 12.12 0.67 -4.75
CA ASP A 105 10.78 1.29 -4.77
C ASP A 105 9.68 0.29 -4.39
N ILE A 106 10.03 -0.98 -4.12
CA ILE A 106 9.10 -2.03 -3.70
C ILE A 106 9.21 -2.24 -2.19
N GLY A 107 8.15 -1.90 -1.46
CA GLY A 107 8.02 -2.18 -0.03
C GLY A 107 7.06 -3.33 0.25
N VAL A 108 7.49 -4.30 1.07
CA VAL A 108 6.62 -5.35 1.64
C VAL A 108 6.43 -5.04 3.13
N ILE A 109 5.17 -4.96 3.57
CA ILE A 109 4.82 -4.72 4.97
C ILE A 109 3.93 -5.86 5.46
N ALA A 110 4.22 -6.36 6.66
CA ALA A 110 3.38 -7.33 7.35
C ALA A 110 3.36 -7.06 8.86
N PRO A 111 2.25 -7.36 9.55
CA PRO A 111 2.11 -7.07 10.98
C PRO A 111 2.96 -8.00 11.87
N TYR A 112 3.28 -9.20 11.39
CA TYR A 112 4.04 -10.20 12.15
C TYR A 112 5.50 -10.21 11.76
N ARG A 113 6.39 -10.15 12.75
CA ARG A 113 7.84 -10.14 12.55
C ARG A 113 8.36 -11.39 11.81
N LYS A 114 7.70 -12.54 11.96
CA LYS A 114 8.10 -13.77 11.27
C LYS A 114 7.68 -13.82 9.80
N GLN A 115 6.71 -13.00 9.39
CA GLN A 115 6.27 -12.90 8.00
C GLN A 115 7.23 -12.08 7.13
N VAL A 116 8.02 -11.20 7.74
CA VAL A 116 8.99 -10.31 7.08
C VAL A 116 10.40 -10.88 7.06
#